data_AF-A0A8C2B832-F1
#
_entry.id   AF-A0A8C2B832-F1
#
_cell.length_a   1.000
_cell.length_b   1.000
_cell.length_c   1.000
_cell.angle_alpha   90.00
_cell.angle_beta   90.00
_cell.angle_gamma   90.00
#
_symmetry.space_group_name_H-M   'P 1'
#
loop_
_entity.id
_entity.type
_entity.pdbx_description
1 polymer ?
#
loop_
_entity_poly.entity_id
_entity_poly.type
_entity_poly.pdbx_seq_one_letter_code
_entity_poly.pdbx_strand_id
1 'polypeptide(L)' 'MLPVVVVHGGAGHIPKERAELSTIGVKEAARTGYAILQKGGSAMDAVVEAVALMENNPGFNAGIHNTHTSHLND' A
#
# COMPACT_ATOMS: atom_id res chain seq x y z
N MET A 1 -16.42 4.19 -18.63
CA MET A 1 -15.05 4.72 -18.42
C MET A 1 -14.16 3.53 -18.09
N LEU A 2 -12.94 3.45 -18.60
CA LEU A 2 -12.01 2.41 -18.15
C LEU A 2 -11.55 2.75 -16.73
N PRO A 3 -11.67 1.85 -15.75
CA PRO A 3 -11.26 2.13 -14.38
C PRO A 3 -9.74 2.30 -14.28
N VAL A 4 -9.30 3.12 -13.33
CA VAL A 4 -7.87 3.35 -13.05
C VAL A 4 -7.68 3.34 -11.53
N VAL A 5 -6.61 2.72 -11.08
CA VAL A 5 -6.16 2.77 -9.68
C VAL A 5 -4.66 3.08 -9.66
N VAL A 6 -4.23 3.88 -8.68
CA VAL A 6 -2.83 4.24 -8.46
C VAL A 6 -2.51 3.97 -7.00
N VAL A 7 -1.35 3.35 -6.76
CA VAL A 7 -0.87 3.01 -5.42
C VAL A 7 0.56 3.54 -5.27
N HIS A 8 0.89 4.05 -4.08
CA HIS A 8 2.25 4.45 -3.72
C HIS A 8 2.61 3.96 -2.32
N GLY A 9 3.88 3.58 -2.10
CA GLY A 9 4.37 3.15 -0.78
C GLY A 9 4.56 4.28 0.23
N GLY A 10 5.11 5.41 -0.23
CA GLY A 10 5.57 6.51 0.61
C GLY A 10 6.82 7.16 0.00
N ALA A 11 7.34 8.21 0.64
CA ALA A 11 8.56 8.90 0.22
C ALA A 11 9.74 8.52 1.11
N GLY A 12 10.96 8.49 0.56
CA GLY A 12 12.19 8.23 1.32
C GLY A 12 13.22 7.39 0.56
N HIS A 13 14.39 7.22 1.16
CA HIS A 13 15.42 6.32 0.63
C HIS A 13 15.01 4.87 0.87
N ILE A 14 14.85 4.10 -0.19
CA ILE A 14 14.57 2.66 -0.12
C ILE A 14 15.90 1.91 -0.26
N PRO A 15 16.38 1.20 0.78
CA PRO A 15 17.58 0.36 0.68
C PRO A 15 17.45 -0.67 -0.44
N LYS A 16 18.55 -1.04 -1.10
CA LYS A 16 18.53 -1.98 -2.25
C LYS A 16 17.91 -3.32 -1.86
N GLU A 17 18.13 -3.75 -0.63
CA GLU A 17 17.62 -5.00 -0.06
C GLU A 17 16.08 -4.97 0.09
N ARG A 18 15.49 -3.78 0.18
CA ARG A 18 14.03 -3.58 0.30
C ARG A 18 13.36 -3.19 -1.02
N ALA A 19 14.13 -2.75 -2.02
CA ALA A 19 13.59 -2.21 -3.27
C ALA A 19 12.69 -3.21 -4.03
N GLU A 20 13.10 -4.48 -4.08
CA GLU A 20 12.31 -5.54 -4.71
C GLU A 20 11.01 -5.79 -3.93
N LEU A 21 11.09 -5.94 -2.61
CA LEU A 21 9.93 -6.15 -1.74
C LEU A 21 8.94 -4.98 -1.81
N SER A 22 9.42 -3.73 -1.79
CA SER A 22 8.56 -2.56 -1.96
C SER A 22 7.87 -2.54 -3.32
N THR A 23 8.58 -2.93 -4.39
CA THR A 23 8.02 -3.00 -5.75
C THR A 23 6.96 -4.08 -5.86
N ILE A 24 7.19 -5.26 -5.26
CA ILE A 24 6.22 -6.35 -5.21
C ILE A 24 4.97 -5.88 -4.46
N GLY A 25 5.14 -5.29 -3.28
CA GLY A 25 4.02 -4.85 -2.45
C GLY A 25 3.10 -3.84 -3.13
N VAL A 26 3.65 -2.81 -3.80
CA VAL A 26 2.80 -1.82 -4.51
C VAL A 26 2.12 -2.45 -5.74
N LYS A 27 2.75 -3.41 -6.42
CA LYS A 27 2.16 -4.13 -7.55
C LYS A 27 1.00 -5.01 -7.10
N GLU A 28 1.15 -5.71 -5.98
CA GLU A 28 0.09 -6.54 -5.40
C GLU A 28 -1.11 -5.68 -5.00
N ALA A 29 -0.88 -4.61 -4.24
CA ALA A 29 -1.94 -3.68 -3.85
C ALA A 29 -2.68 -3.08 -5.06
N ALA A 30 -1.95 -2.63 -6.09
CA ALA A 30 -2.55 -2.07 -7.30
C ALA A 30 -3.38 -3.13 -8.07
N ARG A 31 -2.87 -4.37 -8.18
CA ARG A 31 -3.59 -5.47 -8.84
C ARG A 31 -4.87 -5.83 -8.11
N THR A 32 -4.82 -5.88 -6.78
CA THR A 32 -5.98 -6.21 -5.94
C THR A 32 -7.08 -5.16 -6.09
N GLY A 33 -6.73 -3.87 -5.96
CA GLY A 33 -7.69 -2.78 -6.19
C GLY A 33 -8.24 -2.79 -7.62
N TYR A 34 -7.40 -3.01 -8.63
CA TYR A 34 -7.84 -3.06 -10.03
C TYR A 34 -8.79 -4.25 -10.30
N ALA A 35 -8.55 -5.41 -9.68
CA ALA A 35 -9.42 -6.57 -9.81
C ALA A 35 -10.84 -6.33 -9.28
N ILE A 36 -10.99 -5.52 -8.22
CA ILE A 36 -12.29 -5.10 -7.70
C ILE A 36 -13.00 -4.21 -8.71
N LEU A 37 -12.30 -3.19 -9.24
CA LEU A 37 -12.86 -2.29 -10.25
C LEU A 37 -13.27 -3.03 -11.53
N GLN A 38 -12.46 -4.00 -11.97
CA GLN A 38 -12.75 -4.82 -13.16
C GLN A 38 -14.04 -5.65 -12.99
N LYS A 39 -14.37 -6.05 -11.76
CA LYS A 39 -15.60 -6.79 -11.43
C LYS A 39 -16.82 -5.89 -11.24
N GLY A 40 -16.68 -4.57 -11.44
CA GLY A 40 -17.76 -3.60 -11.22
C GLY A 40 -17.93 -3.18 -9.75
N GLY A 41 -16.95 -3.48 -8.89
CA GLY A 41 -16.93 -2.99 -7.50
C GLY A 41 -16.74 -1.47 -7.44
N SER A 42 -17.00 -0.90 -6.26
CA SER A 42 -16.91 0.55 -6.10
C SER A 42 -15.45 1.02 -6.03
N ALA A 43 -15.23 2.31 -6.32
CA ALA A 43 -13.93 2.94 -6.10
C ALA A 43 -13.50 2.88 -4.63
N MET A 44 -14.46 2.95 -3.69
CA MET A 44 -14.19 2.84 -2.26
C MET A 44 -13.68 1.45 -1.90
N ASP A 45 -14.34 0.37 -2.36
CA ASP A 45 -13.91 -1.00 -2.06
C ASP A 45 -12.51 -1.28 -2.61
N ALA A 46 -12.22 -0.77 -3.82
CA ALA A 46 -10.92 -0.93 -4.46
C ALA A 46 -9.78 -0.27 -3.68
N VAL A 47 -9.97 0.94 -3.16
CA VAL A 47 -8.93 1.64 -2.40
C VAL A 47 -8.78 1.07 -0.99
N VAL A 48 -9.87 0.67 -0.35
CA VAL A 48 -9.84 0.04 0.99
C VAL A 48 -9.03 -1.25 0.94
N GLU A 49 -9.31 -2.13 -0.02
CA GLU A 49 -8.60 -3.40 -0.10
C GLU A 49 -7.11 -3.22 -0.47
N ALA A 50 -6.80 -2.30 -1.40
CA ALA A 50 -5.43 -2.00 -1.77
C ALA A 50 -4.60 -1.48 -0.57
N VAL A 51 -5.19 -0.57 0.24
CA VAL A 51 -4.52 -0.01 1.42
C VAL A 51 -4.41 -1.05 2.53
N ALA A 52 -5.44 -1.85 2.79
CA ALA A 52 -5.39 -2.92 3.79
C ALA A 52 -4.26 -3.93 3.51
N LEU A 53 -4.01 -4.25 2.24
CA LEU A 53 -2.89 -5.11 1.84
C LEU A 53 -1.53 -4.44 2.15
N MET A 54 -1.43 -3.13 1.97
CA MET A 54 -0.23 -2.38 2.33
C MET A 54 0.00 -2.27 3.84
N GLU A 55 -1.06 -2.06 4.63
CA GLU A 55 -1.00 -1.99 6.11
C GLU A 55 -0.53 -3.30 6.74
N ASN A 56 -0.91 -4.43 6.13
CA ASN A 56 -0.52 -5.76 6.58
C ASN A 56 0.86 -6.19 6.06
N ASN A 57 1.47 -5.43 5.16
CA ASN A 57 2.77 -5.74 4.59
C ASN A 57 3.90 -5.05 5.38
N PRO A 58 4.85 -5.81 5.98
CA PRO A 58 5.94 -5.26 6.80
C PRO A 58 6.92 -4.37 6.03
N GLY A 59 6.86 -4.37 4.70
CA GLY A 59 7.64 -3.51 3.84
C GLY A 59 7.17 -2.05 3.81
N PHE A 60 6.00 -1.72 4.36
CA PHE A 60 5.45 -0.37 4.40
C PHE A 60 5.28 0.16 5.82
N ASN A 61 5.50 1.46 5.98
CA ASN A 61 5.21 2.16 7.23
C ASN A 61 3.72 2.52 7.30
N ALA A 62 2.88 1.51 7.48
CA ALA A 62 1.44 1.65 7.59
C ALA A 62 0.88 0.56 8.53
N GLY A 63 -0.23 0.85 9.20
CA GLY A 63 -0.93 -0.11 10.06
C GLY A 63 -0.04 -0.71 11.16
N ILE A 64 0.12 -2.03 11.13
CA ILE A 64 0.82 -2.85 12.14
C ILE A 64 2.31 -2.43 12.28
N HIS A 65 2.91 -1.88 11.23
CA HIS A 65 4.34 -1.63 11.14
C HIS A 65 4.68 -0.14 11.24
N ASN A 66 3.95 0.60 12.08
CA ASN A 66 4.20 2.02 12.28
C ASN A 66 5.64 2.28 12.77
N THR A 67 6.20 3.42 12.37
CA THR A 67 7.40 3.95 13.01
C THR A 67 7.09 4.21 14.47
N HIS A 68 7.81 3.55 15.38
CA HIS A 68 7.79 3.86 16.81
C HIS A 68 7.81 5.38 16.99
N THR A 69 6.71 5.94 17.48
CA THR A 69 6.70 7.33 17.96
C THR A 69 7.68 7.39 19.12
N SER A 70 8.79 8.09 18.94
CA SER A 70 9.60 8.52 20.08
C SER A 70 8.67 9.36 20.94
N HIS A 71 8.23 8.82 22.07
CA HIS A 71 7.68 9.63 23.15
C HIS A 71 8.82 10.55 23.61
N LEU A 72 8.92 11.72 22.97
CA LEU A 72 9.55 12.88 23.58
C LEU A 72 8.60 13.27 24.70
N ASN A 73 9.00 12.93 25.93
CA ASN A 73 8.43 13.56 27.12
C ASN A 73 8.87 15.02 27.04
N ASP A 74 7.93 15.89 26.65
CA ASP A 74 8.01 17.33 26.94
C ASP A 74 7.80 17.58 28.44
#